data_AF-A0A832UXX9-F1
#
_entry.id   AF-A0A832UXX9-F1
#
_cell.length_a   1.000
_cell.length_b   1.000
_cell.length_c   1.000
_cell.angle_alpha   90.00
_cell.angle_beta   90.00
_cell.angle_gamma   90.00
#
_symmetry.space_group_name_H-M   'P 1'
#
loop_
_entity.id
_entity.type
_entity.pdbx_description
1 polymer ?
#
loop_
_entity_poly.entity_id
_entity_poly.type
_entity_poly.pdbx_seq_one_letter_code
_entity_poly.pdbx_strand_id
1 'polypeptide(L)'
;SHFDFILPSSTYNRFLTGLKGGKMSSSDPLSYVALTETPEEAKQKIMKHAFSGGRDTIDEHRKLGGVPEVDVSYQWLYTLFEEDDKKIKKRYDDYKSGKMLTGELKNHLIDKISTFLDKHQKARAKAKKEVGKFIKE
;
A
#
# COMPACT_ATOMS: atom_id res chain seq x y z
N SER A 1 -21.13 18.80 -29.54
CA SER A 1 -21.64 18.71 -28.15
C SER A 1 -22.61 19.86 -27.97
N HIS A 2 -23.61 19.79 -27.07
CA HIS A 2 -24.60 20.87 -26.89
C HIS A 2 -23.97 22.24 -26.51
N PHE A 3 -22.69 22.25 -26.12
CA PHE A 3 -21.94 23.42 -25.69
C PHE A 3 -20.61 23.65 -26.44
N ASP A 4 -20.36 22.95 -27.56
CA ASP A 4 -19.13 23.06 -28.37
C ASP A 4 -17.79 22.95 -27.63
N PHE A 5 -17.77 22.31 -26.45
CA PHE A 5 -16.54 21.98 -25.75
C PHE A 5 -15.81 20.77 -26.36
N ILE A 6 -14.48 20.80 -26.25
CA ILE A 6 -13.61 19.65 -26.47
C ILE A 6 -13.89 18.62 -25.38
N LEU A 7 -14.12 17.37 -25.76
CA LEU A 7 -14.33 16.30 -24.79
C LEU A 7 -13.03 16.03 -24.02
N PRO A 8 -13.09 15.90 -22.68
CA PRO A 8 -11.91 15.56 -21.90
C PRO A 8 -11.44 14.15 -22.24
N SER A 9 -10.12 13.94 -22.25
CA SER A 9 -9.54 12.59 -22.23
C SER A 9 -9.55 12.04 -20.81
N SER A 10 -9.48 10.71 -20.67
CA SER A 10 -9.46 10.04 -19.37
C SER A 10 -8.37 8.97 -19.30
N THR A 11 -7.81 8.79 -18.10
CA THR A 11 -6.96 7.65 -17.74
C THR A 11 -7.62 6.87 -16.61
N TYR A 12 -7.52 5.55 -16.66
CA TYR A 12 -8.10 4.65 -15.66
C TYR A 12 -6.98 3.91 -14.96
N ASN A 13 -6.94 4.05 -13.63
CA ASN A 13 -5.92 3.47 -12.78
C ASN A 13 -6.56 2.41 -11.87
N ARG A 14 -5.81 1.35 -11.59
CA ARG A 14 -6.20 0.39 -10.56
C ARG A 14 -5.93 1.01 -9.18
N PHE A 15 -6.96 1.08 -8.34
CA PHE A 15 -6.81 1.60 -6.99
C PHE A 15 -6.10 0.61 -6.08
N LEU A 16 -5.42 1.16 -5.06
CA LEU A 16 -4.93 0.36 -3.94
C LEU A 16 -6.10 -0.27 -3.18
N THR A 17 -5.95 -1.55 -2.87
CA THR A 17 -6.88 -2.27 -1.99
C THR A 17 -6.77 -1.75 -0.56
N GLY A 18 -7.87 -1.67 0.18
CA GLY A 18 -7.83 -1.43 1.62
C GLY A 18 -7.11 -2.55 2.36
N LEU A 19 -6.61 -2.26 3.56
CA LEU A 19 -5.86 -3.22 4.38
C LEU A 19 -6.60 -4.54 4.57
N LYS A 20 -7.93 -4.52 4.69
CA LYS A 20 -8.76 -5.72 4.88
C LYS A 20 -9.14 -6.45 3.59
N GLY A 21 -8.56 -6.12 2.43
CA GLY A 21 -8.86 -6.74 1.13
C GLY A 21 -10.04 -6.13 0.36
N GLY A 22 -10.64 -5.04 0.87
CA GLY A 22 -11.79 -4.34 0.29
C GLY A 22 -11.52 -2.88 -0.05
N LYS A 23 -12.53 -2.02 0.11
CA LYS A 23 -12.37 -0.56 -0.06
C LYS A 23 -11.70 0.06 1.16
N MET A 24 -10.92 1.11 0.94
CA MET A 24 -10.53 2.03 2.01
C MET A 24 -11.74 2.88 2.40
N SER A 25 -12.00 3.04 3.70
CA SER A 25 -13.10 3.87 4.20
C SER A 25 -12.65 4.70 5.40
N SER A 26 -12.92 6.00 5.40
CA SER A 26 -12.69 6.87 6.56
C SER A 26 -13.52 6.47 7.77
N SER A 27 -14.68 5.83 7.57
CA SER A 27 -15.49 5.28 8.66
C SER A 27 -14.91 4.02 9.30
N ASP A 28 -13.94 3.36 8.65
CA ASP A 28 -13.17 2.24 9.19
C ASP A 28 -11.68 2.60 9.17
N PRO A 29 -11.16 3.26 10.21
CA PRO A 29 -9.76 3.67 10.28
C PRO A 29 -8.76 2.51 10.15
N LEU A 30 -9.18 1.27 10.40
CA LEU A 30 -8.32 0.09 10.27
C LEU A 30 -8.24 -0.44 8.83
N SER A 31 -9.01 0.13 7.90
CA SER A 31 -9.01 -0.24 6.48
C SER A 31 -7.93 0.46 5.65
N TYR A 32 -7.22 1.45 6.20
CA TYR A 32 -6.20 2.21 5.49
C TYR A 32 -5.08 2.70 6.42
N VAL A 33 -3.96 3.12 5.82
CA VAL A 33 -2.89 3.87 6.49
C VAL A 33 -3.05 5.34 6.10
N ALA A 34 -3.25 6.22 7.07
CA ALA A 34 -3.40 7.64 6.79
C ALA A 34 -2.03 8.30 6.60
N LEU A 35 -1.96 9.30 5.73
CA LEU A 35 -0.71 10.03 5.46
C LEU A 35 -0.18 10.84 6.66
N THR A 36 -1.01 11.00 7.69
CA THR A 36 -0.70 11.69 8.95
C THR A 36 -0.33 10.74 10.08
N GLU A 37 -0.39 9.43 9.86
CA GLU A 37 -0.02 8.43 10.86
C GLU A 37 1.49 8.34 11.01
N THR A 38 1.94 8.06 12.23
CA THR A 38 3.34 7.77 12.49
C THR A 38 3.75 6.44 11.85
N PRO A 39 5.04 6.24 11.55
CA PRO A 39 5.54 4.96 11.08
C PRO A 39 5.16 3.77 11.98
N GLU A 40 5.14 3.95 13.30
CA GLU A 40 4.78 2.89 14.24
C GLU A 40 3.28 2.56 14.18
N GLU A 41 2.39 3.56 14.08
CA GLU A 41 0.95 3.32 13.89
C GLU A 41 0.68 2.57 12.58
N ALA A 42 1.32 3.00 11.48
CA ALA A 42 1.21 2.34 10.19
C ALA A 42 1.69 0.88 10.26
N LYS A 43 2.83 0.64 10.90
CA LYS A 43 3.36 -0.71 11.17
C LYS A 43 2.38 -1.57 11.94
N GLN A 44 1.84 -1.08 13.05
CA GLN A 44 0.88 -1.83 13.86
C GLN A 44 -0.37 -2.19 13.05
N LYS A 45 -0.88 -1.27 12.23
CA LYS A 45 -2.03 -1.55 11.35
C LYS A 45 -1.72 -2.59 10.29
N ILE A 46 -0.57 -2.49 9.61
CA ILE A 46 -0.19 -3.45 8.57
C ILE A 46 -0.02 -4.85 9.18
N MET A 47 0.69 -4.95 10.30
CA MET A 47 0.90 -6.22 10.97
C MET A 47 -0.41 -6.88 11.39
N LYS A 48 -1.33 -6.12 11.99
CA LYS A 48 -2.57 -6.67 12.58
C LYS A 48 -3.74 -6.79 11.60
N HIS A 49 -3.86 -5.89 10.63
CA HIS A 49 -5.09 -5.74 9.84
C HIS A 49 -4.90 -5.92 8.33
N ALA A 50 -3.66 -5.88 7.82
CA ALA A 50 -3.44 -6.20 6.41
C ALA A 50 -3.77 -7.67 6.15
N PHE A 51 -4.74 -7.91 5.27
CA PHE A 51 -5.15 -9.23 4.84
C PHE A 51 -3.96 -9.92 4.15
N SER A 52 -3.75 -11.18 4.53
CA SER A 52 -2.63 -12.00 4.13
C SER A 52 -3.11 -13.08 3.18
N GLY A 53 -2.37 -13.30 2.09
CA GLY A 53 -2.52 -14.47 1.22
C GLY A 53 -1.76 -15.69 1.71
N GLY A 54 -1.14 -15.63 2.89
CA GLY A 54 -0.42 -16.73 3.53
C GLY A 54 -1.35 -17.84 4.06
N ARG A 55 -0.77 -18.76 4.83
CA ARG A 55 -1.46 -19.91 5.41
C ARG A 55 -1.56 -19.75 6.93
N ASP A 56 -2.42 -20.54 7.55
CA ASP A 56 -2.68 -20.45 9.00
C ASP A 56 -1.47 -20.86 9.83
N THR A 57 -0.65 -21.79 9.30
CA THR A 57 0.57 -22.26 9.97
C THR A 57 1.81 -22.01 9.12
N ILE A 58 2.96 -21.86 9.79
CA ILE A 58 4.26 -21.71 9.12
C ILE A 58 4.56 -22.94 8.25
N ASP A 59 4.32 -24.15 8.76
CA ASP A 59 4.61 -25.39 8.03
C ASP A 59 3.81 -25.50 6.75
N GLU A 60 2.51 -25.19 6.80
CA GLU A 60 1.66 -25.15 5.61
C GLU A 60 2.12 -24.07 4.64
N HIS A 61 2.48 -22.88 5.14
CA HIS A 61 3.00 -21.81 4.30
C HIS A 61 4.32 -22.19 3.62
N ARG A 62 5.25 -22.85 4.33
CA ARG A 62 6.50 -23.35 3.74
C ARG A 62 6.25 -24.40 2.67
N LYS A 63 5.22 -25.24 2.84
CA LYS A 63 4.91 -26.34 1.91
C LYS A 63 4.12 -25.90 0.68
N LEU A 64 3.13 -25.03 0.87
CA LEU A 64 2.14 -24.67 -0.16
C LEU A 64 2.30 -23.23 -0.66
N GLY A 65 3.11 -22.42 0.02
CA GLY A 65 3.28 -21.01 -0.28
C GLY A 65 2.08 -20.12 0.06
N GLY A 66 2.32 -18.82 -0.08
CA GLY A 66 1.27 -17.80 -0.07
C GLY A 66 0.69 -17.55 -1.46
N VAL A 67 -0.38 -16.79 -1.50
CA VAL A 67 -1.07 -16.33 -2.72
C VAL A 67 -0.87 -14.81 -2.85
N PRO A 68 0.18 -14.34 -3.56
CA PRO A 68 0.48 -12.92 -3.70
C PRO A 68 -0.70 -12.10 -4.26
N GLU A 69 -1.53 -12.69 -5.12
CA GLU A 69 -2.65 -12.03 -5.81
C GLU A 69 -3.72 -11.50 -4.86
N VAL A 70 -3.87 -12.11 -3.69
CA VAL A 70 -4.83 -11.69 -2.65
C VAL A 70 -4.15 -11.03 -1.46
N ASP A 71 -2.82 -11.05 -1.39
CA ASP A 71 -2.07 -10.47 -0.28
C ASP A 71 -1.97 -8.95 -0.41
N VAL A 72 -2.55 -8.22 0.53
CA VAL A 72 -2.62 -6.76 0.46
C VAL A 72 -1.22 -6.13 0.55
N SER A 73 -0.31 -6.75 1.32
CA SER A 73 1.03 -6.21 1.45
C SER A 73 1.84 -6.36 0.17
N TYR A 74 1.70 -7.50 -0.52
CA TYR A 74 2.25 -7.66 -1.87
C TYR A 74 1.62 -6.66 -2.86
N GLN A 75 0.29 -6.52 -2.87
CA GLN A 75 -0.40 -5.61 -3.79
C GLN A 75 0.06 -4.15 -3.62
N TRP A 76 0.28 -3.69 -2.38
CA TRP A 76 0.78 -2.33 -2.13
C TRP A 76 2.23 -2.15 -2.56
N LEU A 77 3.09 -3.15 -2.30
CA LEU A 77 4.46 -3.16 -2.80
C LEU A 77 4.46 -3.07 -4.34
N TYR A 78 3.71 -3.93 -5.01
CA TYR A 78 3.60 -4.01 -6.47
C TYR A 78 3.07 -2.71 -7.10
N THR A 79 2.06 -2.10 -6.49
CA THR A 79 1.33 -0.99 -7.12
C THR A 79 1.98 0.38 -6.86
N LEU A 80 2.65 0.56 -5.71
CA LEU A 80 3.10 1.90 -5.28
C LEU A 80 4.51 1.96 -4.67
N PHE A 81 4.94 0.95 -3.90
CA PHE A 81 6.07 1.13 -2.98
C PHE A 81 7.40 0.49 -3.41
N GLU A 82 7.41 -0.39 -4.40
CA GLU A 82 8.64 -0.92 -4.99
C GLU A 82 8.71 -0.59 -6.47
N GLU A 83 9.70 0.22 -6.83
CA GLU A 83 9.96 0.67 -8.21
C GLU A 83 10.82 -0.34 -9.00
N ASP A 84 11.47 -1.29 -8.30
CA ASP A 84 12.33 -2.31 -8.92
C ASP A 84 11.53 -3.60 -9.20
N ASP A 85 11.18 -3.78 -10.47
CA ASP A 85 10.45 -4.96 -10.97
C ASP A 85 11.14 -6.28 -10.62
N LYS A 86 12.48 -6.32 -10.55
CA LYS A 86 13.20 -7.54 -10.18
C LYS A 86 12.96 -7.90 -8.72
N LYS A 87 12.90 -6.89 -7.84
CA LYS A 87 12.57 -7.11 -6.42
C LYS A 87 11.12 -7.54 -6.26
N ILE A 88 10.19 -6.94 -6.99
CA ILE A 88 8.78 -7.36 -7.00
C ILE A 88 8.65 -8.80 -7.46
N LYS A 89 9.26 -9.17 -8.59
CA LYS A 89 9.24 -10.55 -9.10
C LYS A 89 9.82 -11.52 -8.09
N LYS A 90 10.97 -11.18 -7.49
CA LYS A 90 11.59 -12.03 -6.46
C LYS A 90 10.67 -12.23 -5.25
N ARG A 91 9.99 -11.19 -4.77
CA ARG A 91 9.03 -11.31 -3.65
C ARG A 91 7.82 -12.15 -4.03
N TYR A 92 7.31 -11.99 -5.25
CA TYR A 92 6.23 -12.82 -5.78
C TYR A 92 6.63 -14.30 -5.75
N ASP A 93 7.78 -14.63 -6.34
CA ASP A 93 8.27 -16.01 -6.44
C ASP A 93 8.58 -16.60 -5.05
N ASP A 94 9.31 -15.86 -4.20
CA ASP A 94 9.67 -16.32 -2.86
C ASP A 94 8.43 -16.51 -1.97
N TYR A 95 7.42 -15.65 -2.06
CA TYR A 95 6.18 -15.78 -1.27
C TYR A 95 5.32 -16.95 -1.78
N LYS A 96 5.18 -17.07 -3.10
CA LYS A 96 4.42 -18.15 -3.74
C LYS A 96 5.04 -19.53 -3.54
N SER A 97 6.37 -19.60 -3.37
CA SER A 97 7.06 -20.85 -3.06
C SER A 97 7.08 -21.18 -1.57
N GLY A 98 6.59 -20.29 -0.69
CA GLY A 98 6.69 -20.44 0.77
C GLY A 98 8.06 -20.12 1.35
N LYS A 99 9.00 -19.62 0.55
CA LYS A 99 10.35 -19.23 1.01
C LYS A 99 10.34 -17.91 1.78
N MET A 100 9.42 -17.00 1.48
CA MET A 100 9.16 -15.81 2.26
C MET A 100 7.90 -16.02 3.10
N LEU A 101 7.94 -15.69 4.39
CA LEU A 101 6.77 -15.69 5.25
C LEU A 101 5.99 -14.38 5.13
N THR A 102 4.71 -14.41 5.49
CA THR A 102 3.84 -13.22 5.51
C THR A 102 4.42 -12.09 6.36
N GLY A 103 5.00 -12.40 7.53
CA GLY A 103 5.62 -11.39 8.39
C GLY A 103 6.80 -10.68 7.70
N GLU A 104 7.61 -11.42 6.94
CA GLU A 104 8.73 -10.84 6.17
C GLU A 104 8.23 -9.95 5.04
N LEU A 105 7.20 -10.38 4.31
CA LEU A 105 6.55 -9.58 3.28
C LEU A 105 5.95 -8.29 3.83
N LYS A 106 5.26 -8.35 4.98
CA LYS A 106 4.73 -7.18 5.68
C LYS A 106 5.83 -6.22 6.10
N ASN A 107 6.94 -6.73 6.63
CA ASN A 107 8.09 -5.91 7.02
C ASN A 107 8.67 -5.14 5.83
N HIS A 108 8.80 -5.77 4.65
CA HIS A 108 9.21 -5.06 3.44
C HIS A 108 8.30 -3.88 3.07
N LEU A 109 6.98 -4.05 3.22
CA LEU A 109 6.04 -2.95 3.01
C LEU A 109 6.22 -1.85 4.07
N ILE A 110 6.36 -2.24 5.33
CA ILE A 110 6.52 -1.32 6.46
C ILE A 110 7.75 -0.44 6.30
N ASP A 111 8.88 -1.00 5.85
CA ASP A 111 10.11 -0.24 5.60
C ASP A 111 9.89 0.87 4.55
N LYS A 112 9.22 0.52 3.44
CA LYS A 112 8.91 1.45 2.36
C LYS A 112 7.93 2.53 2.81
N ILE A 113 6.84 2.14 3.49
CA ILE A 113 5.84 3.10 4.01
C ILE A 113 6.44 4.03 5.05
N SER A 114 7.27 3.52 5.96
CA SER A 114 7.89 4.34 7.00
C SER A 114 8.75 5.45 6.39
N THR A 115 9.56 5.09 5.39
CA THR A 115 10.38 6.04 4.63
C THR A 115 9.52 7.06 3.88
N PHE A 116 8.44 6.60 3.25
CA PHE A 116 7.50 7.45 2.54
C PHE A 116 6.79 8.45 3.47
N LEU A 117 6.26 7.99 4.61
CA LEU A 117 5.54 8.83 5.57
C LEU A 117 6.44 9.92 6.15
N ASP A 118 7.68 9.59 6.53
CA ASP A 118 8.64 10.58 7.04
C ASP A 118 8.92 11.68 6.00
N LYS A 119 9.22 11.29 4.76
CA LYS A 119 9.44 12.24 3.66
C LYS A 119 8.19 13.07 3.38
N HIS A 120 7.03 12.44 3.32
CA HIS A 120 5.76 13.09 3.03
C HIS A 120 5.40 14.10 4.13
N GLN A 121 5.55 13.74 5.41
CA GLN A 121 5.20 14.63 6.52
C GLN A 121 6.11 15.86 6.59
N LYS A 122 7.41 15.68 6.33
CA LYS A 122 8.36 16.81 6.17
C LYS A 122 7.93 17.73 5.03
N ALA A 123 7.54 17.18 3.88
CA ALA A 123 7.05 17.97 2.74
C ALA A 123 5.73 18.68 3.06
N ARG A 124 4.79 17.99 3.72
CA ARG A 124 3.50 18.53 4.14
C ARG A 124 3.65 19.71 5.10
N ALA A 125 4.59 19.63 6.04
CA ALA A 125 4.87 20.73 6.97
C ALA A 125 5.37 22.00 6.25
N LYS A 126 6.18 21.84 5.19
CA LYS A 126 6.60 22.95 4.32
C LYS A 126 5.41 23.48 3.52
N ALA A 127 4.65 22.60 2.88
CA ALA A 127 3.49 22.95 2.05
C ALA A 127 2.41 23.72 2.81
N LYS A 128 2.22 23.44 4.11
CA LYS A 128 1.26 24.18 4.95
C LYS A 128 1.52 25.69 4.97
N LYS A 129 2.77 26.13 4.83
CA LYS A 129 3.14 27.56 4.78
C LYS A 129 2.86 28.21 3.43
N GLU A 130 2.67 27.41 2.39
CA GLU A 130 2.56 27.89 1.00
C GLU A 130 1.18 27.65 0.40
N VAL A 131 0.29 26.93 1.09
CA VAL A 131 -1.04 26.54 0.56
C VAL A 131 -1.87 27.73 0.07
N GLY A 132 -1.78 28.87 0.74
CA GLY A 132 -2.49 30.10 0.34
C GLY A 132 -2.01 30.69 -0.99
N LYS A 133 -0.86 30.27 -1.53
CA LYS A 133 -0.42 30.64 -2.89
C LYS A 133 -1.21 29.89 -3.98
N PHE A 134 -1.83 28.76 -3.63
CA PHE A 134 -2.46 27.85 -4.58
C PHE A 134 -3.99 27.87 -4.51
N ILE A 135 -4.56 28.39 -3.42
CA ILE A 135 -6.01 28.48 -3.23
C ILE A 135 -6.35 29.96 -3.04
N LYS A 136 -7.21 30.49 -3.92
CA LYS A 136 -7.87 31.78 -3.67
C LYS A 136 -9.02 31.53 -2.71
N GLU A 137 -9.03 32.24 -1.59
CA GLU A 137 -10.18 32.31 -0.68
C GLU A 137 -11.41 32.94 -1.36
#